data_AF-A0AA47M6F8-F1
#
_entry.id   AF-A0AA47M6F8-F1
#
_cell.length_a   1.000
_cell.length_b   1.000
_cell.length_c   1.000
_cell.angle_alpha   90.00
_cell.angle_beta   90.00
_cell.angle_gamma   90.00
#
_symmetry.space_group_name_H-M   'P 1'
#
loop_
_entity.id
_entity.type
_entity.pdbx_description
1 polymer ?
#
loop_
_entity_poly.entity_id
_entity_poly.type
_entity_poly.pdbx_seq_one_letter_code
_entity_poly.pdbx_strand_id
1 'polypeptide(L)'
;MTPGPTTHAVSHAHDIASTFYLFITPTIEKIILEMTNLDGFSKIWRQLEEDGRDIGLLILAASLWDAESGRAIFHATMPLKIFHTYSRMIRFDDRESRPARRATDKLAAIREVWDKWAERLPYLYNKGLR
;
A
#
# COMPACT_ATOMS: atom_id res chain seq x y z
N MET A 1 16.21 -13.31 -21.57
CA MET A 1 15.93 -12.78 -20.22
C MET A 1 15.83 -13.95 -19.26
N THR A 2 16.58 -13.93 -18.17
CA THR A 2 16.43 -14.93 -17.10
C THR A 2 15.17 -14.61 -16.31
N PRO A 3 14.25 -15.58 -16.09
CA PRO A 3 13.10 -15.39 -15.22
C PRO A 3 13.56 -15.02 -13.80
N GLY A 4 12.88 -14.07 -13.15
CA GLY A 4 13.22 -13.67 -11.79
C GLY A 4 13.22 -12.16 -11.58
N PRO A 5 13.60 -11.71 -10.37
CA PRO A 5 13.77 -10.29 -10.07
C PRO A 5 14.71 -9.62 -11.08
N THR A 6 14.37 -8.41 -11.48
CA THR A 6 15.26 -7.61 -12.35
C THR A 6 16.51 -7.18 -11.59
N THR A 7 17.55 -6.78 -12.31
CA THR A 7 18.72 -6.12 -11.70
C THR A 7 18.32 -4.90 -10.87
N HIS A 8 17.32 -4.15 -11.34
CA HIS A 8 16.75 -3.01 -10.59
C HIS A 8 16.18 -3.45 -9.25
N ALA A 9 15.37 -4.51 -9.19
CA ALA A 9 14.80 -4.99 -7.94
C ALA A 9 15.89 -5.47 -6.97
N VAL A 10 16.85 -6.26 -7.47
CA VAL A 10 17.95 -6.80 -6.65
C VAL A 10 18.81 -5.70 -6.06
N SER A 11 19.11 -4.63 -6.81
CA SER A 11 19.98 -3.56 -6.32
C SER A 11 19.33 -2.65 -5.28
N HIS A 12 18.01 -2.72 -5.08
CA HIS A 12 17.26 -1.85 -4.18
C HIS A 12 16.52 -2.61 -3.06
N ALA A 13 16.50 -3.95 -3.09
CA ALA A 13 15.89 -4.80 -2.08
C ALA A 13 16.92 -5.16 -0.99
N HIS A 14 17.17 -4.25 -0.06
CA HIS A 14 18.18 -4.41 1.02
C HIS A 14 17.63 -5.15 2.25
N ASP A 15 16.34 -5.01 2.49
CA ASP A 15 15.59 -5.58 3.61
C ASP A 15 14.10 -5.71 3.24
N ILE A 16 13.28 -6.18 4.18
CA ILE A 16 11.83 -6.38 3.95
C ILE A 16 11.13 -5.05 3.63
N ALA A 17 11.48 -3.97 4.33
CA ALA A 17 10.85 -2.68 4.16
C ALA A 17 11.17 -2.09 2.78
N SER A 18 12.45 -1.98 2.42
CA SER A 18 12.90 -1.52 1.10
C SER A 18 12.34 -2.38 -0.03
N THR A 19 12.21 -3.70 0.16
CA THR A 19 11.55 -4.59 -0.81
C THR A 19 10.07 -4.25 -0.98
N PHE A 20 9.36 -3.95 0.10
CA PHE A 20 7.96 -3.54 0.05
C PHE A 20 7.79 -2.18 -0.66
N TYR A 21 8.63 -1.20 -0.35
CA TYR A 21 8.62 0.12 -0.98
C TYR A 21 9.01 0.11 -2.48
N LEU A 22 9.54 -1.00 -3.00
CA LEU A 22 9.68 -1.18 -4.44
C LEU A 22 8.32 -1.26 -5.16
N PHE A 23 7.31 -1.79 -4.47
CA PHE A 23 5.93 -1.93 -4.97
C PHE A 23 5.06 -0.74 -4.58
N ILE A 24 5.21 -0.25 -3.36
CA ILE A 24 4.48 0.91 -2.84
C ILE A 24 5.38 2.13 -2.94
N THR A 25 5.33 2.80 -4.09
CA THR A 25 6.17 3.97 -4.38
C THR A 25 5.66 5.21 -3.63
N PRO A 26 6.50 6.25 -3.42
CA PRO A 26 6.07 7.52 -2.82
C PRO A 26 4.87 8.16 -3.54
N THR A 27 4.73 7.92 -4.85
CA THR A 27 3.57 8.36 -5.62
C THR A 27 2.29 7.64 -5.20
N ILE A 28 2.34 6.33 -4.98
CA ILE A 28 1.20 5.54 -4.49
C ILE A 28 0.83 5.99 -3.07
N GLU A 29 1.82 6.17 -2.20
CA GLU A 29 1.58 6.64 -0.83
C GLU A 29 0.94 8.03 -0.81
N LYS A 30 1.42 8.93 -1.66
CA LYS A 30 0.85 10.27 -1.80
C LYS A 30 -0.62 10.24 -2.20
N ILE A 31 -1.02 9.34 -3.10
CA ILE A 31 -2.43 9.19 -3.49
C ILE A 31 -3.25 8.71 -2.31
N ILE A 32 -2.78 7.68 -1.62
CA ILE A 32 -3.45 7.15 -0.43
C ILE A 32 -3.63 8.25 0.61
N LEU A 33 -2.59 9.05 0.82
CA LEU A 33 -2.58 10.19 1.72
C LEU A 33 -3.62 11.24 1.32
N GLU A 34 -3.59 11.70 0.07
CA GLU A 34 -4.51 12.72 -0.44
C GLU A 34 -5.96 12.25 -0.35
N MET A 35 -6.26 11.01 -0.77
CA MET A 35 -7.61 10.46 -0.75
C MET A 35 -8.12 10.22 0.68
N THR A 36 -7.24 9.81 1.60
CA THR A 36 -7.59 9.64 3.02
C THR A 36 -7.89 10.99 3.67
N ASN A 37 -7.14 12.03 3.31
CA ASN A 37 -7.35 13.39 3.80
C ASN A 37 -8.64 14.02 3.27
N LEU A 38 -8.99 13.79 2.00
CA LEU A 38 -10.23 14.27 1.39
C LEU A 38 -11.47 13.73 2.11
N ASP A 39 -11.42 12.49 2.60
CA ASP A 39 -12.50 11.87 3.39
C ASP A 39 -12.58 12.39 4.85
N GLY A 40 -11.80 13.43 5.20
CA GLY A 40 -11.87 14.10 6.51
C GLY A 40 -10.98 13.47 7.60
N PHE A 41 -10.10 12.54 7.24
CA PHE A 41 -9.24 11.83 8.20
C PHE A 41 -7.86 12.49 8.43
N SER A 42 -7.67 13.74 8.03
CA SER A 42 -6.39 14.48 8.17
C SER A 42 -5.91 14.65 9.61
N LYS A 43 -6.82 14.66 10.59
CA LYS A 43 -6.47 14.68 12.01
C LYS A 43 -5.86 13.35 12.47
N ILE A 44 -6.38 12.25 11.94
CA ILE A 44 -5.91 10.89 12.24
C ILE A 44 -4.56 10.66 11.57
N TRP A 45 -4.36 11.25 10.40
CA TRP A 45 -3.07 11.23 9.73
C TRP A 45 -1.97 11.92 10.54
N ARG A 46 -2.24 13.14 11.04
CA ARG A 46 -1.32 13.83 11.96
C ARG A 46 -1.00 12.99 13.19
N GLN A 47 -1.99 12.29 13.74
CA GLN A 47 -1.77 11.38 14.86
C GLN A 47 -0.82 10.22 14.49
N LEU A 48 -0.97 9.64 13.29
CA LEU A 48 -0.07 8.59 12.80
C LEU A 48 1.36 9.10 12.62
N GLU A 49 1.54 10.29 12.06
CA GLU A 49 2.84 10.94 11.92
C GLU A 49 3.47 11.23 13.29
N GLU A 50 2.70 11.76 14.24
CA GLU A 50 3.13 12.00 15.63
C GLU A 50 3.53 10.70 16.35
N ASP A 51 2.82 9.60 16.08
CA ASP A 51 3.14 8.26 16.59
C ASP A 51 4.31 7.59 15.85
N GLY A 52 4.92 8.28 14.87
CA GLY A 52 6.03 7.77 14.05
C GLY A 52 5.63 6.57 13.17
N ARG A 53 4.42 6.60 12.61
CA ARG A 53 3.85 5.52 11.79
C ARG A 53 3.68 5.98 10.34
N ASP A 54 4.13 5.15 9.42
CA ASP A 54 3.97 5.35 7.98
C ASP A 54 2.83 4.47 7.42
N ILE A 55 2.10 4.94 6.39
CA ILE A 55 1.09 4.17 5.64
C ILE A 55 1.75 2.93 5.04
N GLY A 56 2.95 3.07 4.48
CA GLY A 56 3.68 1.94 3.92
C GLY A 56 3.90 0.85 4.98
N LEU A 57 4.29 1.25 6.19
CA LEU A 57 4.45 0.34 7.34
C LEU A 57 3.11 -0.26 7.81
N LEU A 58 2.01 0.50 7.77
CA LEU A 58 0.68 -0.02 8.11
C LEU A 58 0.21 -1.07 7.11
N ILE A 59 0.40 -0.83 5.82
CA ILE A 59 0.05 -1.79 4.76
C ILE A 59 0.96 -3.01 4.83
N LEU A 60 2.26 -2.82 5.06
CA LEU A 60 3.21 -3.91 5.29
C LEU A 60 2.78 -4.73 6.51
N ALA A 61 2.47 -4.11 7.64
CA ALA A 61 1.97 -4.79 8.83
C ALA A 61 0.65 -5.53 8.55
N ALA A 62 -0.25 -4.97 7.74
CA ALA A 62 -1.47 -5.63 7.31
C ALA A 62 -1.18 -6.93 6.53
N SER A 63 -0.24 -6.87 5.58
CA SER A 63 0.15 -8.03 4.78
C SER A 63 0.83 -9.13 5.60
N LEU A 64 1.44 -8.75 6.73
CA LEU A 64 2.13 -9.66 7.64
C LEU A 64 1.22 -10.16 8.80
N TRP A 65 -0.01 -9.65 8.92
CA TRP A 65 -1.02 -10.06 9.91
C TRP A 65 -1.84 -11.29 9.45
N ASP A 66 -1.53 -11.87 8.28
CA ASP A 66 -2.25 -13.04 7.77
C ASP A 66 -2.22 -14.25 8.75
N ALA A 67 -3.36 -14.90 8.99
CA ALA A 67 -3.49 -15.95 10.00
C ALA A 67 -2.78 -17.27 9.62
N GLU A 68 -2.46 -17.45 8.33
CA GLU A 68 -1.77 -18.64 7.80
C GLU A 68 -0.25 -18.42 7.73
N SER A 69 0.19 -17.17 7.56
CA SER A 69 1.59 -16.81 7.24
C SER A 69 2.26 -15.83 8.22
N GLY A 70 1.51 -15.21 9.11
CA GLY A 70 1.94 -14.06 9.92
C GLY A 70 2.67 -14.43 11.20
N ARG A 71 3.86 -13.86 11.43
CA ARG A 71 4.58 -14.00 12.71
C ARG A 71 3.89 -13.18 13.80
N ALA A 72 3.80 -13.72 15.01
CA ALA A 72 3.19 -13.12 16.21
C ALA A 72 3.86 -11.82 16.75
N ILE A 73 4.62 -11.09 15.93
CA ILE A 73 5.46 -9.96 16.32
C ILE A 73 4.66 -8.63 16.35
N PHE A 74 3.53 -8.54 15.68
CA PHE A 74 2.76 -7.29 15.53
C PHE A 74 2.01 -6.83 16.77
N HIS A 75 1.95 -7.64 17.81
CA HIS A 75 1.35 -7.24 19.09
C HIS A 75 2.21 -6.19 19.84
N ALA A 76 3.49 -6.01 19.46
CA ALA A 76 4.43 -5.12 20.13
C ALA A 76 4.40 -3.66 19.64
N THR A 77 3.98 -3.40 18.39
CA THR A 77 3.99 -2.05 17.78
C THR A 77 2.66 -1.32 17.90
N MET A 78 1.54 -2.03 17.92
CA MET A 78 0.20 -1.42 17.99
C MET A 78 -0.87 -2.45 18.35
N PRO A 79 -1.82 -2.15 19.25
CA PRO A 79 -2.95 -3.04 19.50
C PRO A 79 -3.77 -3.28 18.23
N LEU A 80 -4.21 -4.52 18.00
CA LEU A 80 -5.02 -4.91 16.83
C LEU A 80 -6.24 -4.01 16.61
N LYS A 81 -6.88 -3.54 17.69
CA LYS A 81 -8.02 -2.61 17.62
C LYS A 81 -7.64 -1.27 16.99
N ILE A 82 -6.47 -0.75 17.31
CA ILE A 82 -5.97 0.52 16.76
C ILE A 82 -5.56 0.30 15.30
N PHE A 83 -4.88 -0.80 15.00
CA PHE A 83 -4.59 -1.22 13.63
C PHE A 83 -5.85 -1.27 12.75
N HIS A 84 -6.89 -1.99 13.17
CA HIS A 84 -8.16 -2.04 12.44
C HIS A 84 -8.86 -0.68 12.32
N THR A 85 -8.63 0.23 13.26
CA THR A 85 -9.19 1.58 13.20
C THR A 85 -8.52 2.35 12.07
N TYR A 86 -7.18 2.40 12.04
CA TYR A 86 -6.43 3.05 10.98
C TYR A 86 -6.67 2.40 9.61
N SER A 87 -6.66 1.07 9.51
CA SER A 87 -6.89 0.37 8.24
C SER A 87 -8.26 0.66 7.62
N ARG A 88 -9.30 0.91 8.43
CA ARG A 88 -10.64 1.27 7.94
C ARG A 88 -10.74 2.71 7.46
N MET A 89 -9.78 3.56 7.79
CA MET A 89 -9.78 4.98 7.43
C MET A 89 -9.03 5.24 6.12
N ILE A 90 -8.10 4.36 5.75
CA ILE A 90 -7.36 4.42 4.48
C ILE A 90 -8.33 4.48 3.29
N ARG A 91 -8.08 5.42 2.38
CA ARG A 91 -8.79 5.57 1.10
C ARG A 91 -7.80 5.59 -0.04
N PHE A 92 -8.23 5.05 -1.18
CA PHE A 92 -7.41 4.95 -2.40
C PHE A 92 -7.98 5.80 -3.55
N ASP A 93 -9.09 6.49 -3.31
CA ASP A 93 -9.90 7.10 -4.35
C ASP A 93 -10.84 8.16 -3.78
N ASP A 94 -11.09 9.22 -4.53
CA ASP A 94 -12.03 10.28 -4.19
C ASP A 94 -13.47 9.75 -4.25
N ARG A 95 -14.13 9.76 -3.08
CA ARG A 95 -15.49 9.25 -2.90
C ARG A 95 -16.53 10.03 -3.69
N GLU A 96 -16.33 11.34 -3.88
CA GLU A 96 -17.32 12.20 -4.53
C GLU A 96 -17.37 11.97 -6.04
N SER A 97 -16.21 11.77 -6.69
CA SER A 97 -16.14 11.44 -8.12
C SER A 97 -16.40 9.97 -8.44
N ARG A 98 -16.34 9.07 -7.45
CA ARG A 98 -16.47 7.61 -7.63
C ARG A 98 -17.77 7.16 -8.30
N PRO A 99 -18.98 7.67 -7.96
CA PRO A 99 -20.22 7.19 -8.56
C PRO A 99 -20.24 7.30 -10.08
N ALA A 100 -19.69 8.38 -10.64
CA ALA A 100 -19.60 8.59 -12.08
C ALA A 100 -18.68 7.55 -12.75
N ARG A 101 -17.51 7.28 -12.16
CA ARG A 101 -16.54 6.30 -12.70
C ARG A 101 -16.99 4.86 -12.51
N ARG A 102 -17.69 4.55 -11.43
CA ARG A 102 -18.12 3.18 -11.10
C ARG A 102 -19.09 2.57 -12.12
N ALA A 103 -19.81 3.43 -12.87
CA ALA A 103 -20.70 2.99 -13.94
C ALA A 103 -19.96 2.22 -15.05
N THR A 104 -18.71 2.61 -15.32
CA THR A 104 -17.88 2.02 -16.40
C THR A 104 -16.68 1.22 -15.86
N ASP A 105 -16.20 1.54 -14.66
CA ASP A 105 -15.07 0.88 -14.03
C ASP A 105 -15.43 0.31 -12.65
N LYS A 106 -15.58 -1.02 -12.58
CA LYS A 106 -15.86 -1.73 -11.31
C LYS A 106 -14.73 -1.58 -10.29
N LEU A 107 -13.51 -1.26 -10.73
CA LEU A 107 -12.35 -1.03 -9.86
C LEU A 107 -12.13 0.45 -9.54
N ALA A 108 -13.08 1.35 -9.86
CA ALA A 108 -12.93 2.80 -9.67
C ALA A 108 -12.38 3.19 -8.28
N ALA A 109 -12.78 2.47 -7.23
CA ALA A 109 -12.35 2.71 -5.85
C ALA A 109 -10.85 2.45 -5.57
N ILE A 110 -10.14 1.76 -6.46
CA ILE A 110 -8.70 1.46 -6.33
C ILE A 110 -7.93 1.68 -7.65
N ARG A 111 -8.60 2.12 -8.71
CA ARG A 111 -8.09 2.11 -10.09
C ARG A 111 -6.75 2.80 -10.21
N GLU A 112 -6.64 4.01 -9.67
CA GLU A 112 -5.43 4.81 -9.79
C GLU A 112 -4.23 4.15 -9.09
N VAL A 113 -4.44 3.64 -7.88
CA VAL A 113 -3.40 2.92 -7.12
C VAL A 113 -3.04 1.60 -7.81
N TRP A 114 -4.03 0.88 -8.32
CA TRP A 114 -3.83 -0.36 -9.06
C TRP A 114 -2.99 -0.15 -10.32
N ASP A 115 -3.31 0.85 -11.13
CA ASP A 115 -2.61 1.11 -12.39
C ASP A 115 -1.14 1.49 -12.12
N LYS A 116 -0.88 2.37 -11.14
CA LYS A 116 0.50 2.75 -10.74
C LYS A 116 1.29 1.57 -10.16
N TRP A 117 0.62 0.69 -9.42
CA TRP A 117 1.24 -0.52 -8.92
C TRP A 117 1.55 -1.51 -10.07
N ALA A 118 0.61 -1.69 -11.01
CA ALA A 118 0.77 -2.57 -12.16
C ALA A 118 1.88 -2.09 -13.11
N GLU A 119 1.99 -0.77 -13.33
CA GLU A 119 3.08 -0.12 -14.07
C GLU A 119 4.46 -0.43 -13.47
N ARG A 120 4.52 -0.71 -12.17
CA ARG A 120 5.76 -1.02 -11.48
C ARG A 120 6.26 -2.44 -11.74
N LEU A 121 5.36 -3.40 -11.95
CA LEU A 121 5.70 -4.83 -12.00
C LEU A 121 6.76 -5.21 -13.04
N PRO A 122 6.75 -4.68 -14.30
CA PRO A 122 7.77 -5.00 -15.29
C PRO A 122 9.18 -4.58 -14.87
N TYR A 123 9.31 -3.55 -14.03
CA TYR A 123 10.59 -3.10 -13.49
C TYR A 123 11.10 -4.00 -12.37
N LEU A 124 10.24 -4.81 -11.77
CA LEU A 124 10.57 -5.62 -10.60
C LEU A 124 10.82 -7.07 -10.95
N TYR A 125 10.12 -7.61 -11.96
CA TYR A 125 10.20 -9.02 -12.28
C TYR A 125 10.19 -9.30 -13.79
N ASN A 126 11.20 -10.01 -14.26
CA ASN A 126 11.25 -10.57 -15.60
C ASN A 126 10.39 -11.83 -15.66
N LYS A 127 9.31 -11.78 -16.44
CA LYS A 127 8.50 -12.97 -16.73
C LYS A 127 9.35 -13.99 -17.48
N GLY A 128 9.27 -15.26 -17.09
CA GLY A 128 9.80 -16.33 -17.91
C GLY A 128 8.99 -16.49 -19.19
N LEU A 129 9.65 -16.91 -20.28
CA LEU A 129 8.95 -17.35 -21.49
C LEU A 129 8.15 -18.61 -21.12
N ARG A 130 6.83 -18.56 -21.30
CA ARG A 130 5.99 -19.76 -21.33
C ARG A 130 6.09 -20.40 -22.70
#